data_AF-A0A4W6BP89-F1
#
_entry.id   AF-A0A4W6BP89-F1
#
_cell.length_a   1.000
_cell.length_b   1.000
_cell.length_c   1.000
_cell.angle_alpha   90.00
_cell.angle_beta   90.00
_cell.angle_gamma   90.00
#
_symmetry.space_group_name_H-M   'P 1'
#
loop_
_entity.id
_entity.type
_entity.pdbx_description
1 polymer ?
#
loop_
_entity_poly.entity_id
_entity_poly.type
_entity_poly.pdbx_seq_one_letter_code
_entity_poly.pdbx_strand_id
1 'polypeptide(L)'
;MDSMEIDDDIYIHKSLTTAGLATQVDFQKRKQPSRCASVCLGLLCAVLLAGNIGQIIYYNIIIHCSSLDPTQANYNTLTQEKEYLQNNNDNLTTEKDQLQRNYDSLTVERKELEDRLSNLTKDKDQLKAGFNNLKNVRDQLQANYSNLKQESDRLLTRYNNVQRDLQGLQTKHNNLTASKDQLQTKYSNLQREKDELQSRFSTAMINLTDYSSLKRNKDQLQRRYNTLSTSKDQLQTSYNSLLRDKDQLQTRYNSLWRVKEWLQANYSILATGRDQLQSNYSSLKRDVDQLQGRINTLSTSNNHLQISYNSLWKDKDQLQTRYNSLWRLKEWLQTNNSILATSKDQLQKKVDKLAVKLRGKDFSLHIYLVHDHNLHSS
;
A
#
# COMPACT_ATOMS: atom_id res chain seq x y z
N MET A 1 2.77 98.36 -113.49
CA MET A 1 1.92 97.36 -114.19
C MET A 1 0.49 97.62 -113.71
N ASP A 2 -0.11 98.78 -113.98
CA ASP A 2 -0.47 99.45 -115.27
C ASP A 2 -1.88 99.00 -115.74
N SER A 3 -2.87 99.90 -115.84
CA SER A 3 -3.17 100.83 -116.97
C SER A 3 -3.81 100.05 -118.16
N MET A 4 -4.81 100.49 -118.93
CA MET A 4 -5.43 101.78 -119.32
C MET A 4 -6.82 101.40 -119.97
N GLU A 5 -7.97 102.08 -119.92
CA GLU A 5 -8.43 103.43 -120.35
C GLU A 5 -8.45 103.73 -121.89
N ILE A 6 -9.57 104.30 -122.38
CA ILE A 6 -9.82 105.05 -123.67
C ILE A 6 -9.93 104.27 -125.02
N ASP A 7 -10.70 104.68 -126.06
CA ASP A 7 -12.14 105.10 -126.20
C ASP A 7 -12.56 105.31 -127.72
N ASP A 8 -13.69 105.98 -128.00
CA ASP A 8 -14.12 106.77 -129.21
C ASP A 8 -14.90 106.16 -130.44
N ASP A 9 -16.19 106.55 -130.53
CA ASP A 9 -16.85 107.54 -131.45
C ASP A 9 -17.20 107.35 -132.99
N ILE A 10 -18.30 108.05 -133.39
CA ILE A 10 -18.62 108.65 -134.73
C ILE A 10 -19.26 107.75 -135.86
N TYR A 11 -20.12 108.18 -136.84
CA TYR A 11 -20.54 109.52 -137.31
C TYR A 11 -22.03 109.72 -137.87
N ILE A 12 -22.29 109.67 -139.21
CA ILE A 12 -23.30 110.55 -139.93
C ILE A 12 -23.69 110.04 -141.37
N HIS A 13 -24.73 110.44 -142.17
CA HIS A 13 -26.07 111.10 -142.05
C HIS A 13 -26.76 111.41 -143.46
N LYS A 14 -28.09 111.70 -143.52
CA LYS A 14 -28.89 112.42 -144.60
C LYS A 14 -29.12 111.79 -146.02
N SER A 15 -30.05 112.24 -146.93
CA SER A 15 -31.44 112.80 -146.87
C SER A 15 -32.05 113.25 -148.24
N LEU A 16 -33.38 113.12 -148.47
CA LEU A 16 -34.30 113.99 -149.31
C LEU A 16 -33.97 114.17 -150.83
N THR A 17 -34.71 114.84 -151.77
CA THR A 17 -36.01 115.60 -151.95
C THR A 17 -36.38 115.54 -153.48
N THR A 18 -37.61 115.41 -154.01
CA THR A 18 -38.85 116.26 -154.09
C THR A 18 -38.92 117.30 -155.26
N ALA A 19 -40.07 117.35 -155.97
CA ALA A 19 -40.53 118.32 -157.03
C ALA A 19 -39.80 118.30 -158.41
N GLY A 20 -40.39 118.77 -159.54
CA GLY A 20 -41.78 119.18 -159.88
C GLY A 20 -41.89 120.17 -161.08
N LEU A 21 -43.07 120.28 -161.74
CA LEU A 21 -43.50 121.36 -162.69
C LEU A 21 -42.76 121.43 -164.08
N ALA A 22 -43.21 122.12 -165.16
CA ALA A 22 -44.56 122.47 -165.68
C ALA A 22 -44.54 123.08 -167.13
N THR A 23 -45.67 122.93 -167.86
CA THR A 23 -46.35 123.89 -168.82
C THR A 23 -45.74 124.48 -170.13
N GLN A 24 -46.65 124.63 -171.13
CA GLN A 24 -46.72 125.62 -172.26
C GLN A 24 -45.67 125.53 -173.40
N VAL A 25 -45.88 125.81 -174.72
CA VAL A 25 -46.88 126.44 -175.65
C VAL A 25 -46.21 127.59 -176.42
N ASP A 26 -46.13 127.56 -177.78
CA ASP A 26 -46.70 128.57 -178.72
C ASP A 26 -46.33 128.44 -180.24
N PHE A 27 -47.19 129.01 -181.12
CA PHE A 27 -46.94 129.62 -182.47
C PHE A 27 -46.33 128.77 -183.67
N GLN A 28 -46.49 129.08 -184.98
CA GLN A 28 -47.12 130.21 -185.73
C GLN A 28 -47.54 129.94 -187.23
N LYS A 29 -48.59 130.64 -187.73
CA LYS A 29 -48.83 131.24 -189.10
C LYS A 29 -49.11 130.42 -190.41
N ARG A 30 -50.13 130.94 -191.15
CA ARG A 30 -50.28 131.13 -192.65
C ARG A 30 -50.58 129.90 -193.57
N LYS A 31 -51.34 129.99 -194.70
CA LYS A 31 -52.36 130.98 -195.22
C LYS A 31 -53.09 130.46 -196.52
N GLN A 32 -54.43 130.56 -196.62
CA GLN A 32 -55.28 130.69 -197.86
C GLN A 32 -55.29 129.56 -198.95
N PRO A 33 -56.26 129.48 -199.91
CA PRO A 33 -57.68 129.94 -199.93
C PRO A 33 -58.76 128.98 -200.56
N SER A 34 -60.05 129.38 -200.40
CA SER A 34 -61.23 129.20 -201.31
C SER A 34 -61.96 127.86 -201.60
N ARG A 35 -63.26 127.80 -201.17
CA ARG A 35 -64.53 127.27 -201.81
C ARG A 35 -64.59 125.77 -202.26
N CYS A 36 -65.72 125.04 -202.21
CA CYS A 36 -67.15 125.34 -201.92
C CYS A 36 -67.93 124.09 -201.41
N ALA A 37 -69.19 124.28 -200.94
CA ALA A 37 -70.34 123.33 -200.89
C ALA A 37 -70.08 121.82 -200.58
N SER A 38 -70.29 121.30 -199.35
CA SER A 38 -71.56 120.95 -198.67
C SER A 38 -71.97 119.45 -198.76
N VAL A 39 -72.69 118.95 -197.73
CA VAL A 39 -73.33 117.61 -197.59
C VAL A 39 -72.46 116.45 -197.01
N CYS A 40 -71.20 116.26 -197.37
CA CYS A 40 -70.46 115.03 -197.00
C CYS A 40 -69.90 114.91 -195.55
N LEU A 41 -70.02 115.93 -194.70
CA LEU A 41 -69.27 116.02 -193.43
C LEU A 41 -69.89 115.31 -192.20
N GLY A 42 -71.13 114.82 -192.29
CA GLY A 42 -71.84 114.26 -191.14
C GLY A 42 -71.35 112.90 -190.64
N LEU A 43 -70.83 112.05 -191.53
CA LEU A 43 -70.51 110.65 -191.22
C LEU A 43 -69.18 110.44 -190.47
N LEU A 44 -68.23 111.37 -190.59
CA LEU A 44 -66.87 111.21 -190.04
C LEU A 44 -66.80 111.43 -188.52
N CYS A 45 -67.71 112.22 -187.94
CA CYS A 45 -67.68 112.59 -186.52
C CYS A 45 -68.01 111.40 -185.60
N ALA A 46 -68.93 110.51 -186.01
CA ALA A 46 -69.37 109.38 -185.20
C ALA A 46 -68.26 108.36 -184.91
N VAL A 47 -67.31 108.18 -185.83
CA VAL A 47 -66.22 107.19 -185.72
C VAL A 47 -65.21 107.57 -184.63
N LEU A 48 -64.95 108.87 -184.45
CA LEU A 48 -63.95 109.36 -183.48
C LEU A 48 -64.38 109.21 -182.02
N LEU A 49 -65.70 109.19 -181.74
CA LEU A 49 -66.22 108.92 -180.40
C LEU A 49 -66.04 107.46 -179.98
N ALA A 50 -66.19 106.51 -180.90
CA ALA A 50 -66.03 105.09 -180.62
C ALA A 50 -64.59 104.72 -180.22
N GLY A 51 -63.59 105.30 -180.89
CA GLY A 51 -62.17 105.02 -180.62
C GLY A 51 -61.72 105.42 -179.21
N ASN A 52 -62.15 106.59 -178.72
CA ASN A 52 -61.74 107.10 -177.41
C ASN A 52 -62.26 106.26 -176.23
N ILE A 53 -63.45 105.67 -176.36
CA ILE A 53 -64.04 104.81 -175.31
C ILE A 53 -63.22 103.52 -175.15
N GLY A 54 -62.77 102.92 -176.26
CA GLY A 54 -61.93 101.70 -176.22
C GLY A 54 -60.58 101.90 -175.51
N GLN A 55 -59.97 103.09 -175.66
CA GLN A 55 -58.66 103.38 -175.10
C GLN A 55 -58.68 103.52 -173.56
N ILE A 56 -59.80 103.96 -172.98
CA ILE A 56 -59.98 104.04 -171.51
C ILE A 56 -60.09 102.64 -170.89
N ILE A 57 -60.81 101.72 -171.55
CA ILE A 57 -61.01 100.35 -171.04
C ILE A 57 -59.70 99.56 -171.04
N TYR A 58 -58.87 99.73 -172.09
CA TYR A 58 -57.58 99.04 -172.20
C TYR A 58 -56.61 99.40 -171.05
N TYR A 59 -56.49 100.68 -170.71
CA TYR A 59 -55.57 101.15 -169.67
C TYR A 59 -55.97 100.71 -168.25
N ASN A 60 -57.27 100.60 -167.97
CA ASN A 60 -57.75 100.28 -166.61
C ASN A 60 -57.54 98.80 -166.23
N ILE A 61 -57.47 97.90 -167.20
CA ILE A 61 -57.33 96.45 -166.95
C ILE A 61 -55.86 96.04 -166.73
N ILE A 62 -54.91 96.62 -167.48
CA ILE A 62 -53.51 96.17 -167.46
C ILE A 62 -52.75 96.63 -166.21
N ILE A 63 -53.05 97.83 -165.69
CA ILE A 63 -52.32 98.40 -164.54
C ILE A 63 -52.59 97.62 -163.22
N HIS A 64 -53.72 96.92 -163.12
CA HIS A 64 -54.20 96.40 -161.82
C HIS A 64 -53.83 94.94 -161.49
N CYS A 65 -53.16 94.22 -162.40
CA CYS A 65 -53.00 92.76 -162.33
C CYS A 65 -51.55 92.23 -162.11
N SER A 66 -50.55 93.08 -161.85
CA SER A 66 -49.14 92.62 -161.84
C SER A 66 -48.21 93.25 -160.79
N SER A 67 -48.59 93.22 -159.51
CA SER A 67 -47.63 93.38 -158.39
C SER A 67 -48.19 92.87 -157.06
N LEU A 68 -47.82 91.65 -156.65
CA LEU A 68 -48.10 91.08 -155.33
C LEU A 68 -46.82 90.52 -154.69
N ASP A 69 -46.23 91.36 -153.82
CA ASP A 69 -45.39 91.11 -152.64
C ASP A 69 -44.42 89.89 -152.58
N PRO A 70 -43.09 90.13 -152.68
CA PRO A 70 -42.04 89.18 -152.27
C PRO A 70 -41.45 89.46 -150.87
N THR A 71 -41.81 90.58 -150.24
CA THR A 71 -41.25 91.08 -148.96
C THR A 71 -41.87 90.44 -147.73
N GLN A 72 -43.18 90.20 -147.73
CA GLN A 72 -43.89 89.63 -146.56
C GLN A 72 -43.47 88.18 -146.26
N ALA A 73 -43.13 87.40 -147.30
CA ALA A 73 -42.67 86.02 -147.14
C ALA A 73 -41.36 85.93 -146.32
N ASN A 74 -40.37 86.77 -146.63
CA ASN A 74 -39.07 86.78 -145.96
C ASN A 74 -39.19 87.13 -144.47
N TYR A 75 -40.08 88.07 -144.13
CA TYR A 75 -40.36 88.44 -142.73
C TYR A 75 -41.00 87.29 -141.94
N ASN A 76 -41.89 86.53 -142.57
CA ASN A 76 -42.51 85.34 -141.96
C ASN A 76 -41.49 84.22 -141.73
N THR A 77 -40.61 83.93 -142.71
CA THR A 77 -39.55 82.92 -142.57
C THR A 77 -38.56 83.28 -141.46
N LEU A 78 -38.09 84.53 -141.41
CA LEU A 78 -37.19 84.98 -140.34
C LEU A 78 -37.85 84.94 -138.95
N THR A 79 -39.17 85.15 -138.88
CA THR A 79 -39.94 85.00 -137.64
C THR A 79 -40.02 83.53 -137.21
N GLN A 80 -40.30 82.60 -138.14
CA GLN A 80 -40.30 81.15 -137.84
C GLN A 80 -38.92 80.63 -137.43
N GLU A 81 -37.84 81.08 -138.09
CA GLU A 81 -36.47 80.71 -137.70
C GLU A 81 -36.12 81.24 -136.31
N LYS A 82 -36.52 82.49 -136.00
CA LYS A 82 -36.38 83.05 -134.66
C LYS A 82 -37.19 82.26 -133.61
N GLU A 83 -38.43 81.89 -133.90
CA GLU A 83 -39.26 81.05 -133.02
C GLU A 83 -38.65 79.65 -132.83
N TYR A 84 -38.09 79.05 -133.88
CA TYR A 84 -37.40 77.76 -133.79
C TYR A 84 -36.13 77.84 -132.92
N LEU A 85 -35.30 78.86 -133.13
CA LEU A 85 -34.11 79.10 -132.32
C LEU A 85 -34.45 79.47 -130.87
N GLN A 86 -35.54 80.22 -130.65
CA GLN A 86 -36.07 80.52 -129.32
C GLN A 86 -36.48 79.23 -128.60
N ASN A 87 -37.34 78.41 -129.21
CA ASN A 87 -37.75 77.11 -128.66
C ASN A 87 -36.54 76.19 -128.40
N ASN A 88 -35.54 76.16 -129.29
CA ASN A 88 -34.34 75.35 -129.10
C ASN A 88 -33.46 75.86 -127.94
N ASN A 89 -33.34 77.19 -127.78
CA ASN A 89 -32.62 77.81 -126.67
C ASN A 89 -33.35 77.64 -125.32
N ASP A 90 -34.68 77.67 -125.33
CA ASP A 90 -35.52 77.45 -124.15
C ASP A 90 -35.50 75.96 -123.75
N ASN A 91 -35.46 75.04 -124.72
CA ASN A 91 -35.19 73.61 -124.51
C ASN A 91 -33.80 73.37 -123.93
N LEU A 92 -32.75 73.94 -124.52
CA LEU A 92 -31.36 73.84 -124.01
C LEU A 92 -31.21 74.41 -122.60
N THR A 93 -31.93 75.50 -122.29
CA THR A 93 -32.02 76.06 -120.94
C THR A 93 -32.73 75.09 -119.98
N THR A 94 -33.83 74.48 -120.43
CA THR A 94 -34.56 73.46 -119.65
C THR A 94 -33.71 72.20 -119.38
N GLU A 95 -32.96 71.71 -120.36
CA GLU A 95 -32.01 70.60 -120.19
C GLU A 95 -30.87 70.98 -119.25
N LYS A 96 -30.29 72.18 -119.40
CA LYS A 96 -29.27 72.69 -118.48
C LYS A 96 -29.76 72.77 -117.04
N ASP A 97 -30.99 73.24 -116.82
CA ASP A 97 -31.61 73.31 -115.49
C ASP A 97 -31.98 71.93 -114.94
N GLN A 98 -32.25 70.93 -115.79
CA GLN A 98 -32.34 69.52 -115.37
C GLN A 98 -30.96 68.97 -114.98
N LEU A 99 -29.93 69.22 -115.79
CA LEU A 99 -28.56 68.75 -115.54
C LEU A 99 -27.98 69.35 -114.25
N GLN A 100 -28.24 70.64 -114.00
CA GLN A 100 -27.87 71.34 -112.76
C GLN A 100 -28.54 70.70 -111.55
N ARG A 101 -29.88 70.49 -111.58
CA ARG A 101 -30.60 69.79 -110.50
C ARG A 101 -30.07 68.37 -110.26
N ASN A 102 -29.74 67.63 -111.31
CA ASN A 102 -29.16 66.30 -111.20
C ASN A 102 -27.74 66.34 -110.58
N TYR A 103 -26.92 67.31 -110.95
CA TYR A 103 -25.58 67.52 -110.37
C TYR A 103 -25.65 67.92 -108.89
N ASP A 104 -26.58 68.80 -108.52
CA ASP A 104 -26.80 69.22 -107.14
C ASP A 104 -27.32 68.06 -106.28
N SER A 105 -28.27 67.27 -106.81
CA SER A 105 -28.77 66.05 -106.16
C SER A 105 -27.65 65.02 -105.95
N LEU A 106 -26.83 64.76 -106.97
CA LEU A 106 -25.68 63.84 -106.87
C LEU A 106 -24.61 64.35 -105.90
N THR A 107 -24.46 65.68 -105.77
CA THR A 107 -23.57 66.30 -104.79
C THR A 107 -24.07 66.13 -103.35
N VAL A 108 -25.40 66.18 -103.14
CA VAL A 108 -26.03 65.84 -101.85
C VAL A 108 -25.86 64.35 -101.54
N GLU A 109 -26.19 63.45 -102.48
CA GLU A 109 -26.00 61.99 -102.30
C GLU A 109 -24.55 61.63 -101.98
N ARG A 110 -23.57 62.23 -102.66
CA ARG A 110 -22.14 62.01 -102.38
C ARG A 110 -21.80 62.43 -100.96
N LYS A 111 -22.31 63.58 -100.48
CA LYS A 111 -22.09 64.04 -99.11
C LYS A 111 -22.74 63.11 -98.08
N GLU A 112 -23.97 62.65 -98.32
CA GLU A 112 -24.61 61.65 -97.45
C GLU A 112 -23.83 60.33 -97.41
N LEU A 113 -23.25 59.89 -98.53
CA LEU A 113 -22.39 58.72 -98.59
C LEU A 113 -21.06 58.94 -97.84
N GLU A 114 -20.44 60.12 -97.96
CA GLU A 114 -19.26 60.53 -97.19
C GLU A 114 -19.54 60.51 -95.67
N ASP A 115 -20.67 61.09 -95.23
CA ASP A 115 -21.11 61.08 -93.82
C ASP A 115 -21.44 59.66 -93.32
N ARG A 116 -22.10 58.83 -94.15
CA ARG A 116 -22.37 57.41 -93.82
C ARG A 116 -21.08 56.59 -93.71
N LEU A 117 -20.10 56.80 -94.59
CA LEU A 117 -18.80 56.11 -94.55
C LEU A 117 -17.99 56.56 -93.32
N SER A 118 -18.03 57.85 -92.98
CA SER A 118 -17.49 58.40 -91.72
C SER A 118 -18.10 57.73 -90.49
N ASN A 119 -19.43 57.55 -90.47
CA ASN A 119 -20.12 56.89 -89.36
C ASN A 119 -19.84 55.38 -89.28
N LEU A 120 -19.89 54.64 -90.40
CA LEU A 120 -19.48 53.22 -90.42
C LEU A 120 -18.02 53.02 -89.96
N THR A 121 -17.13 53.99 -90.19
CA THR A 121 -15.75 53.95 -89.70
C THR A 121 -15.70 54.09 -88.18
N LYS A 122 -16.47 55.02 -87.59
CA LYS A 122 -16.61 55.15 -86.13
C LYS A 122 -17.19 53.87 -85.51
N ASP A 123 -18.26 53.33 -86.10
CA ASP A 123 -18.91 52.10 -85.62
C ASP A 123 -17.95 50.90 -85.65
N LYS A 124 -17.16 50.77 -86.72
CA LYS A 124 -16.13 49.75 -86.88
C LYS A 124 -15.04 49.86 -85.80
N ASP A 125 -14.56 51.06 -85.49
CA ASP A 125 -13.54 51.25 -84.45
C ASP A 125 -14.11 51.11 -83.03
N GLN A 126 -15.37 51.48 -82.80
CA GLN A 126 -16.09 51.16 -81.55
C GLN A 126 -16.26 49.65 -81.37
N LEU A 127 -16.67 48.92 -82.41
CA LEU A 127 -16.81 47.46 -82.39
C LEU A 127 -15.46 46.78 -82.11
N LYS A 128 -14.38 47.28 -82.72
CA LYS A 128 -13.00 46.81 -82.51
C LYS A 128 -12.51 47.08 -81.07
N ALA A 129 -12.84 48.24 -80.50
CA ALA A 129 -12.57 48.53 -79.09
C ALA A 129 -13.38 47.61 -78.14
N GLY A 130 -14.66 47.39 -78.43
CA GLY A 130 -15.52 46.46 -77.70
C GLY A 130 -15.00 45.01 -77.74
N PHE A 131 -14.55 44.54 -78.91
CA PHE A 131 -13.94 43.23 -79.08
C PHE A 131 -12.64 43.09 -78.27
N ASN A 132 -11.78 44.11 -78.27
CA ASN A 132 -10.56 44.12 -77.45
C ASN A 132 -10.87 44.09 -75.95
N ASN A 133 -11.90 44.82 -75.49
CA ASN A 133 -12.35 44.77 -74.10
C ASN A 133 -12.91 43.38 -73.72
N LEU A 134 -13.75 42.77 -74.58
CA LEU A 134 -14.25 41.41 -74.36
C LEU A 134 -13.12 40.37 -74.31
N LYS A 135 -12.10 40.51 -75.16
CA LYS A 135 -10.89 39.68 -75.11
C LYS A 135 -10.16 39.84 -73.78
N ASN A 136 -9.93 41.07 -73.32
CA ASN A 136 -9.28 41.33 -72.03
C ASN A 136 -10.07 40.75 -70.85
N VAL A 137 -11.40 40.90 -70.84
CA VAL A 137 -12.28 40.32 -69.80
C VAL A 137 -12.24 38.80 -69.80
N ARG A 138 -12.26 38.16 -70.99
CA ARG A 138 -12.08 36.70 -71.12
C ARG A 138 -10.75 36.24 -70.54
N ASP A 139 -9.66 36.93 -70.88
CA ASP A 139 -8.30 36.55 -70.47
C ASP A 139 -8.11 36.73 -68.95
N GLN A 140 -8.71 37.77 -68.35
CA GLN A 140 -8.83 37.94 -66.91
C GLN A 140 -9.66 36.82 -66.24
N LEU A 141 -10.81 36.44 -66.83
CA LEU A 141 -11.66 35.38 -66.30
C LEU A 141 -10.95 34.01 -66.33
N GLN A 142 -10.17 33.73 -67.38
CA GLN A 142 -9.36 32.53 -67.50
C GLN A 142 -8.21 32.48 -66.47
N ALA A 143 -7.58 33.62 -66.18
CA ALA A 143 -6.60 33.71 -65.10
C ALA A 143 -7.24 33.49 -63.73
N ASN A 144 -8.39 34.12 -63.46
CA ASN A 144 -9.13 33.94 -62.21
C ASN A 144 -9.60 32.50 -61.99
N TYR A 145 -10.10 31.83 -63.03
CA TYR A 145 -10.47 30.41 -62.98
C TYR A 145 -9.25 29.52 -62.66
N SER A 146 -8.10 29.82 -63.25
CA SER A 146 -6.84 29.10 -63.03
C SER A 146 -6.33 29.26 -61.60
N ASN A 147 -6.42 30.47 -61.03
CA ASN A 147 -6.10 30.77 -59.63
C ASN A 147 -7.07 30.07 -58.66
N LEU A 148 -8.38 30.10 -58.94
CA LEU A 148 -9.40 29.43 -58.13
C LEU A 148 -9.19 27.91 -58.10
N LYS A 149 -8.81 27.31 -59.24
CA LYS A 149 -8.46 25.89 -59.30
C LYS A 149 -7.24 25.57 -58.42
N GLN A 150 -6.15 26.34 -58.53
CA GLN A 150 -4.98 26.14 -57.67
C GLN A 150 -5.31 26.25 -56.18
N GLU A 151 -6.18 27.18 -55.78
CA GLU A 151 -6.58 27.31 -54.38
C GLU A 151 -7.51 26.16 -53.93
N SER A 152 -8.36 25.63 -54.80
CA SER A 152 -9.11 24.38 -54.54
C SER A 152 -8.17 23.19 -54.32
N ASP A 153 -7.16 23.01 -55.17
CA ASP A 153 -6.16 21.93 -55.06
C ASP A 153 -5.33 22.07 -53.76
N ARG A 154 -4.99 23.31 -53.36
CA ARG A 154 -4.37 23.61 -52.05
C ARG A 154 -5.30 23.32 -50.88
N LEU A 155 -6.59 23.67 -50.96
CA LEU A 155 -7.57 23.44 -49.90
C LEU A 155 -7.77 21.94 -49.65
N LEU A 156 -7.89 21.16 -50.73
CA LEU A 156 -7.94 19.69 -50.70
C LEU A 156 -6.66 19.09 -50.07
N THR A 157 -5.50 19.63 -50.42
CA THR A 157 -4.22 19.23 -49.82
C THR A 157 -4.17 19.54 -48.32
N ARG A 158 -4.70 20.69 -47.88
CA ARG A 158 -4.82 21.03 -46.44
C ARG A 158 -5.79 20.11 -45.71
N TYR A 159 -6.96 19.84 -46.29
CA TYR A 159 -7.97 18.94 -45.73
C TYR A 159 -7.40 17.54 -45.47
N ASN A 160 -6.75 16.95 -46.48
CA ASN A 160 -6.13 15.62 -46.37
C ASN A 160 -5.02 15.57 -45.29
N ASN A 161 -4.27 16.66 -45.09
CA ASN A 161 -3.29 16.74 -44.00
C ASN A 161 -3.97 16.83 -42.62
N VAL A 162 -4.98 17.70 -42.44
CA VAL A 162 -5.73 17.81 -41.18
C VAL A 162 -6.40 16.49 -40.79
N GLN A 163 -6.94 15.75 -41.76
CA GLN A 163 -7.53 14.42 -41.51
C GLN A 163 -6.47 13.38 -41.07
N ARG A 164 -5.26 13.45 -41.63
CA ARG A 164 -4.13 12.59 -41.27
C ARG A 164 -3.56 12.94 -39.89
N ASP A 165 -3.50 14.23 -39.55
CA ASP A 165 -3.11 14.72 -38.23
C ASP A 165 -4.14 14.33 -37.14
N LEU A 166 -5.44 14.38 -37.47
CA LEU A 166 -6.52 13.90 -36.61
C LEU A 166 -6.39 12.40 -36.29
N GLN A 167 -6.12 11.57 -37.29
CA GLN A 167 -5.84 10.13 -37.10
C GLN A 167 -4.59 9.90 -36.24
N GLY A 168 -3.53 10.67 -36.46
CA GLY A 168 -2.32 10.64 -35.64
C GLY A 168 -2.59 11.04 -34.18
N LEU A 169 -3.48 12.01 -33.95
CA LEU A 169 -3.90 12.44 -32.61
C LEU A 169 -4.78 11.39 -31.92
N GLN A 170 -5.70 10.75 -32.64
CA GLN A 170 -6.50 9.63 -32.14
C GLN A 170 -5.62 8.44 -31.70
N THR A 171 -4.63 8.08 -32.51
CA THR A 171 -3.64 7.03 -32.14
C THR A 171 -2.87 7.41 -30.87
N LYS A 172 -2.41 8.66 -30.77
CA LYS A 172 -1.72 9.17 -29.56
C LYS A 172 -2.63 9.14 -28.33
N HIS A 173 -3.90 9.51 -28.47
CA HIS A 173 -4.89 9.47 -27.38
C HIS A 173 -5.12 8.03 -26.88
N ASN A 174 -5.35 7.09 -27.78
CA ASN A 174 -5.58 5.68 -27.43
C ASN A 174 -4.35 5.08 -26.72
N ASN A 175 -3.14 5.39 -27.18
CA ASN A 175 -1.90 4.97 -26.52
C ASN A 175 -1.74 5.59 -25.12
N LEU A 176 -2.15 6.85 -24.93
CA LEU A 176 -2.10 7.53 -23.63
C LEU A 176 -3.12 6.92 -22.65
N THR A 177 -4.32 6.58 -23.11
CA THR A 177 -5.34 5.87 -22.32
C THR A 177 -4.84 4.48 -21.91
N ALA A 178 -4.31 3.68 -22.83
CA ALA A 178 -3.73 2.37 -22.50
C ALA A 178 -2.56 2.48 -21.49
N SER A 179 -1.72 3.51 -21.61
CA SER A 179 -0.63 3.79 -20.65
C SER A 179 -1.17 4.17 -19.26
N LYS A 180 -2.22 4.99 -19.20
CA LYS A 180 -2.94 5.34 -17.96
C LYS A 180 -3.53 4.08 -17.29
N ASP A 181 -4.16 3.21 -18.05
CA ASP A 181 -4.80 1.99 -17.52
C ASP A 181 -3.74 1.00 -17.00
N GLN A 182 -2.60 0.86 -17.69
CA GLN A 182 -1.44 0.11 -17.19
C GLN A 182 -0.88 0.71 -15.89
N LEU A 183 -0.80 2.04 -15.77
CA LEU A 183 -0.35 2.73 -14.56
C LEU A 183 -1.33 2.53 -13.41
N GLN A 184 -2.64 2.59 -13.69
CA GLN A 184 -3.71 2.30 -12.74
C GLN A 184 -3.60 0.86 -12.20
N THR A 185 -3.36 -0.13 -13.06
CA THR A 185 -3.12 -1.53 -12.66
C THR A 185 -1.87 -1.66 -11.78
N LYS A 186 -0.76 -1.02 -12.15
CA LYS A 186 0.48 -1.02 -11.34
C LYS A 186 0.25 -0.41 -9.95
N TYR A 187 -0.51 0.68 -9.86
CA TYR A 187 -0.84 1.32 -8.59
C TYR A 187 -1.69 0.40 -7.68
N SER A 188 -2.73 -0.25 -8.23
CA SER A 188 -3.54 -1.22 -7.49
C SER A 188 -2.72 -2.42 -6.99
N ASN A 189 -1.79 -2.92 -7.80
CA ASN A 189 -0.89 -4.01 -7.38
C ASN A 189 0.04 -3.56 -6.25
N LEU A 190 0.66 -2.39 -6.35
CA LEU A 190 1.56 -1.85 -5.32
C LEU A 190 0.83 -1.58 -3.98
N GLN A 191 -0.42 -1.14 -4.05
CA GLN A 191 -1.26 -1.01 -2.84
C GLN A 191 -1.55 -2.39 -2.22
N ARG A 192 -1.81 -3.43 -3.02
CA ARG A 192 -1.98 -4.80 -2.51
C ARG A 192 -0.70 -5.36 -1.88
N GLU A 193 0.47 -5.13 -2.51
CA GLU A 193 1.78 -5.53 -1.97
C GLU A 193 2.08 -4.87 -0.63
N LYS A 194 1.74 -3.58 -0.47
CA LYS A 194 1.81 -2.85 0.81
C LYS A 194 0.94 -3.48 1.88
N ASP A 195 -0.31 -3.82 1.56
CA ASP A 195 -1.25 -4.42 2.52
C ASP A 195 -0.83 -5.86 2.90
N GLU A 196 -0.32 -6.65 1.95
CA GLU A 196 0.32 -7.94 2.21
C GLU A 196 1.54 -7.80 3.13
N LEU A 197 2.40 -6.79 2.91
CA LEU A 197 3.59 -6.53 3.72
C LEU A 197 3.22 -6.10 5.15
N GLN A 198 2.21 -5.24 5.32
CA GLN A 198 1.70 -4.82 6.62
C GLN A 198 1.09 -5.99 7.40
N SER A 199 0.40 -6.91 6.72
CA SER A 199 -0.07 -8.17 7.29
C SER A 199 1.10 -9.03 7.79
N ARG A 200 2.11 -9.29 6.95
CA ARG A 200 3.32 -10.05 7.33
C ARG A 200 4.07 -9.44 8.50
N PHE A 201 4.21 -8.11 8.55
CA PHE A 201 4.83 -7.42 9.68
C PHE A 201 4.05 -7.63 10.98
N SER A 202 2.72 -7.58 10.91
CA SER A 202 1.84 -7.84 12.05
C SER A 202 1.98 -9.29 12.57
N THR A 203 2.05 -10.28 11.66
CA THR A 203 2.34 -11.68 12.03
C THR A 203 3.73 -11.84 12.66
N ALA A 204 4.75 -11.16 12.14
CA ALA A 204 6.10 -11.21 12.69
C ALA A 204 6.17 -10.64 14.13
N MET A 205 5.42 -9.58 14.43
CA MET A 205 5.28 -9.02 15.79
C MET A 205 4.59 -9.99 16.77
N ILE A 206 3.60 -10.75 16.32
CA ILE A 206 2.97 -11.82 17.12
C ILE A 206 3.99 -12.94 17.39
N ASN A 207 4.69 -13.41 16.36
CA ASN A 207 5.72 -14.45 16.51
C ASN A 207 6.90 -14.03 17.42
N LEU A 208 7.24 -12.74 17.45
CA LEU A 208 8.21 -12.18 18.41
C LEU A 208 7.69 -12.23 19.86
N THR A 209 6.38 -12.05 20.05
CA THR A 209 5.72 -12.20 21.36
C THR A 209 5.77 -13.66 21.81
N ASP A 210 5.51 -14.62 20.91
CA ASP A 210 5.65 -16.06 21.18
C ASP A 210 7.10 -16.49 21.43
N TYR A 211 8.08 -15.90 20.74
CA TYR A 211 9.49 -16.10 21.09
C TYR A 211 9.81 -15.63 22.52
N SER A 212 9.21 -14.53 22.97
CA SER A 212 9.36 -14.05 24.34
C SER A 212 8.71 -14.99 25.38
N SER A 213 7.57 -15.61 25.04
CA SER A 213 6.91 -16.59 25.90
C SER A 213 7.70 -17.91 25.96
N LEU A 214 8.23 -18.38 24.82
CA LEU A 214 9.10 -19.54 24.74
C LEU A 214 10.41 -19.34 25.54
N LYS A 215 11.02 -18.15 25.48
CA LYS A 215 12.17 -17.79 26.32
C LYS A 215 11.82 -17.86 27.81
N ARG A 216 10.67 -17.28 28.22
CA ARG A 216 10.19 -17.34 29.60
C ARG A 216 9.93 -18.78 30.07
N ASN A 217 9.40 -19.63 29.19
CA ASN A 217 9.18 -21.05 29.47
C ASN A 217 10.51 -21.81 29.62
N LYS A 218 11.53 -21.53 28.79
CA LYS A 218 12.89 -22.06 28.96
C LYS A 218 13.49 -21.66 30.31
N ASP A 219 13.40 -20.38 30.69
CA ASP A 219 13.92 -19.88 31.95
C ASP A 219 13.20 -20.50 33.16
N GLN A 220 11.88 -20.74 33.06
CA GLN A 220 11.12 -21.49 34.07
C GLN A 220 11.52 -22.97 34.16
N LEU A 221 11.74 -23.63 33.03
CA LEU A 221 12.17 -25.03 32.98
C LEU A 221 13.57 -25.20 33.59
N GLN A 222 14.49 -24.28 33.30
CA GLN A 222 15.83 -24.26 33.93
C GLN A 222 15.74 -24.11 35.45
N ARG A 223 14.86 -23.24 35.97
CA ARG A 223 14.64 -23.10 37.42
C ARG A 223 14.12 -24.41 38.02
N ARG A 224 13.11 -25.05 37.39
CA ARG A 224 12.58 -26.35 37.83
C ARG A 224 13.64 -27.45 37.83
N TYR A 225 14.50 -27.50 36.80
CA TYR A 225 15.63 -28.44 36.74
C TYR A 225 16.61 -28.22 37.89
N ASN A 226 17.01 -26.97 38.15
CA ASN A 226 17.92 -26.63 39.25
C ASN A 226 17.32 -27.04 40.61
N THR A 227 16.05 -26.73 40.86
CA THR A 227 15.33 -27.15 42.08
C THR A 227 15.26 -28.68 42.23
N LEU A 228 15.02 -29.41 41.13
CA LEU A 228 15.01 -30.87 41.13
C LEU A 228 16.40 -31.47 41.44
N SER A 229 17.48 -30.85 40.95
CA SER A 229 18.85 -31.23 41.33
C SER A 229 19.07 -31.06 42.84
N THR A 230 18.77 -29.88 43.40
CA THR A 230 18.91 -29.64 44.85
C THR A 230 18.07 -30.62 45.67
N SER A 231 16.86 -30.97 45.23
CA SER A 231 16.02 -31.97 45.90
C SER A 231 16.61 -33.39 45.82
N LYS A 232 17.24 -33.76 44.70
CA LYS A 232 18.00 -35.02 44.57
C LYS A 232 19.20 -35.05 45.51
N ASP A 233 19.96 -33.95 45.62
CA ASP A 233 21.15 -33.86 46.48
C ASP A 233 20.77 -33.92 47.97
N GLN A 234 19.64 -33.31 48.35
CA GLN A 234 19.02 -33.45 49.68
C GLN A 234 18.57 -34.90 49.95
N LEU A 235 17.94 -35.57 48.98
CA LEU A 235 17.50 -36.96 49.11
C LEU A 235 18.69 -37.92 49.25
N GLN A 236 19.77 -37.70 48.49
CA GLN A 236 21.03 -38.45 48.62
C GLN A 236 21.67 -38.26 49.99
N THR A 237 21.63 -37.03 50.53
CA THR A 237 22.13 -36.72 51.89
C THR A 237 21.31 -37.46 52.96
N SER A 238 19.98 -37.46 52.82
CA SER A 238 19.06 -38.19 53.70
C SER A 238 19.30 -39.71 53.65
N TYR A 239 19.43 -40.28 52.45
CA TYR A 239 19.76 -41.69 52.25
C TYR A 239 21.10 -42.08 52.91
N ASN A 240 22.13 -41.25 52.76
CA ASN A 240 23.44 -41.49 53.37
C ASN A 240 23.38 -41.43 54.91
N SER A 241 22.52 -40.56 55.49
CA SER A 241 22.27 -40.56 56.94
C SER A 241 21.59 -41.84 57.40
N LEU A 242 20.52 -42.25 56.73
CA LEU A 242 19.76 -43.47 57.06
C LEU A 242 20.63 -44.73 56.98
N LEU A 243 21.56 -44.79 56.02
CA LEU A 243 22.56 -45.86 55.93
C LEU A 243 23.48 -45.88 57.17
N ARG A 244 23.98 -44.72 57.60
CA ARG A 244 24.81 -44.61 58.82
C ARG A 244 24.03 -44.99 60.08
N ASP A 245 22.76 -44.61 60.18
CA ASP A 245 21.91 -44.91 61.33
C ASP A 245 21.58 -46.41 61.41
N LYS A 246 21.43 -47.09 60.25
CA LYS A 246 21.35 -48.55 60.16
C LYS A 246 22.64 -49.21 60.69
N ASP A 247 23.81 -48.74 60.30
CA ASP A 247 25.09 -49.32 60.74
C ASP A 247 25.33 -49.10 62.24
N GLN A 248 24.92 -47.95 62.78
CA GLN A 248 24.90 -47.70 64.22
C GLN A 248 23.93 -48.65 64.95
N LEU A 249 22.74 -48.89 64.39
CA LEU A 249 21.76 -49.82 64.97
C LEU A 249 22.28 -51.27 64.96
N GLN A 250 22.92 -51.71 63.89
CA GLN A 250 23.58 -53.02 63.81
C GLN A 250 24.70 -53.14 64.85
N THR A 251 25.49 -52.08 65.05
CA THR A 251 26.56 -52.03 66.07
C THR A 251 26.00 -52.12 67.50
N ARG A 252 24.87 -51.44 67.77
CA ARG A 252 24.15 -51.54 69.05
C ARG A 252 23.58 -52.94 69.28
N TYR A 253 22.97 -53.55 68.25
CA TYR A 253 22.46 -54.92 68.31
C TYR A 253 23.57 -55.93 68.62
N ASN A 254 24.70 -55.86 67.91
CA ASN A 254 25.86 -56.74 68.13
C ASN A 254 26.43 -56.59 69.56
N SER A 255 26.44 -55.37 70.11
CA SER A 255 26.85 -55.11 71.49
C SER A 255 25.85 -55.67 72.52
N LEU A 256 24.55 -55.49 72.30
CA LEU A 256 23.49 -56.03 73.16
C LEU A 256 23.52 -57.56 73.18
N TRP A 257 23.77 -58.20 72.04
CA TRP A 257 23.98 -59.65 71.96
C TRP A 257 25.15 -60.11 72.83
N ARG A 258 26.30 -59.44 72.76
CA ARG A 258 27.45 -59.75 73.63
C ARG A 258 27.13 -59.61 75.13
N VAL A 259 26.35 -58.60 75.50
CA VAL A 259 25.89 -58.42 76.90
C VAL A 259 24.95 -59.55 77.33
N LYS A 260 24.03 -60.00 76.45
CA LYS A 260 23.18 -61.17 76.70
C LYS A 260 24.01 -62.43 76.97
N GLU A 261 24.98 -62.75 76.10
CA GLU A 261 25.82 -63.94 76.26
C GLU A 261 26.67 -63.86 77.55
N TRP A 262 27.20 -62.68 77.88
CA TRP A 262 27.94 -62.45 79.12
C TRP A 262 27.06 -62.62 80.37
N LEU A 263 25.83 -62.10 80.37
CA LEU A 263 24.86 -62.30 81.46
C LEU A 263 24.47 -63.78 81.60
N GLN A 264 24.27 -64.49 80.50
CA GLN A 264 23.96 -65.92 80.49
C GLN A 264 25.11 -66.76 81.08
N ALA A 265 26.37 -66.41 80.77
CA ALA A 265 27.55 -67.03 81.37
C ALA A 265 27.62 -66.77 82.90
N ASN A 266 27.42 -65.52 83.33
CA ASN A 266 27.41 -65.17 84.76
C ASN A 266 26.27 -65.88 85.52
N TYR A 267 25.09 -66.01 84.94
CA TYR A 267 23.99 -66.76 85.53
C TYR A 267 24.34 -68.25 85.74
N SER A 268 25.04 -68.86 84.78
CA SER A 268 25.53 -70.24 84.90
C SER A 268 26.56 -70.40 86.02
N ILE A 269 27.48 -69.43 86.17
CA ILE A 269 28.45 -69.40 87.27
C ILE A 269 27.74 -69.24 88.63
N LEU A 270 26.75 -68.34 88.72
CA LEU A 270 25.94 -68.14 89.92
C LEU A 270 25.12 -69.38 90.30
N ALA A 271 24.54 -70.07 89.32
CA ALA A 271 23.86 -71.34 89.55
C ALA A 271 24.82 -72.41 90.09
N THR A 272 26.01 -72.54 89.49
CA THR A 272 27.05 -73.48 89.95
C THR A 272 27.52 -73.15 91.37
N GLY A 273 27.73 -71.87 91.69
CA GLY A 273 28.12 -71.42 93.04
C GLY A 273 27.02 -71.64 94.09
N ARG A 274 25.75 -71.44 93.72
CA ARG A 274 24.59 -71.82 94.55
C ARG A 274 24.56 -73.31 94.83
N ASP A 275 24.81 -74.14 93.82
CA ASP A 275 24.74 -75.60 93.95
C ASP A 275 25.92 -76.16 94.77
N GLN A 276 27.10 -75.53 94.69
CA GLN A 276 28.21 -75.75 95.62
C GLN A 276 27.85 -75.35 97.07
N LEU A 277 27.24 -74.18 97.27
CA LEU A 277 26.75 -73.74 98.59
C LEU A 277 25.71 -74.71 99.18
N GLN A 278 24.80 -75.23 98.36
CA GLN A 278 23.80 -76.22 98.76
C GLN A 278 24.46 -77.55 99.18
N SER A 279 25.50 -77.99 98.47
CA SER A 279 26.30 -79.17 98.83
C SER A 279 27.04 -78.96 100.16
N ASN A 280 27.71 -77.82 100.34
CA ASN A 280 28.41 -77.46 101.57
C ASN A 280 27.47 -77.38 102.77
N TYR A 281 26.28 -76.77 102.61
CA TYR A 281 25.24 -76.74 103.63
C TYR A 281 24.77 -78.15 104.01
N SER A 282 24.61 -79.04 103.02
CA SER A 282 24.21 -80.43 103.25
C SER A 282 25.29 -81.23 104.01
N SER A 283 26.58 -80.99 103.74
CA SER A 283 27.67 -81.56 104.56
C SER A 283 27.63 -80.99 105.98
N LEU A 284 27.59 -79.67 106.15
CA LEU A 284 27.55 -79.03 107.47
C LEU A 284 26.37 -79.52 108.31
N LYS A 285 25.19 -79.71 107.70
CA LYS A 285 24.02 -80.30 108.35
C LYS A 285 24.30 -81.73 108.84
N ARG A 286 24.85 -82.60 108.00
CA ARG A 286 25.27 -83.95 108.40
C ARG A 286 26.29 -83.91 109.54
N ASP A 287 27.24 -82.98 109.49
CA ASP A 287 28.33 -82.89 110.47
C ASP A 287 27.81 -82.35 111.83
N VAL A 288 26.81 -81.47 111.83
CA VAL A 288 26.01 -81.10 113.01
C VAL A 288 25.23 -82.29 113.57
N ASP A 289 24.59 -83.10 112.72
CA ASP A 289 23.85 -84.29 113.16
C ASP A 289 24.78 -85.36 113.76
N GLN A 290 26.00 -85.51 113.23
CA GLN A 290 27.05 -86.34 113.83
C GLN A 290 27.51 -85.80 115.19
N LEU A 291 27.70 -84.47 115.32
CA LEU A 291 28.06 -83.84 116.59
C LEU A 291 26.95 -84.01 117.64
N GLN A 292 25.68 -83.89 117.25
CA GLN A 292 24.54 -84.17 118.13
C GLN A 292 24.52 -85.64 118.57
N GLY A 293 24.82 -86.58 117.66
CA GLY A 293 25.03 -87.99 117.99
C GLY A 293 26.13 -88.18 119.05
N ARG A 294 27.29 -87.54 118.88
CA ARG A 294 28.40 -87.59 119.85
C ARG A 294 28.03 -86.97 121.20
N ILE A 295 27.28 -85.87 121.22
CA ILE A 295 26.78 -85.24 122.46
C ILE A 295 25.84 -86.20 123.19
N ASN A 296 24.93 -86.88 122.48
CA ASN A 296 24.04 -87.87 123.06
C ASN A 296 24.83 -89.04 123.67
N THR A 297 25.84 -89.57 122.97
CA THR A 297 26.74 -90.61 123.52
C THR A 297 27.49 -90.11 124.76
N LEU A 298 28.01 -88.88 124.75
CA LEU A 298 28.72 -88.31 125.89
C LEU A 298 27.80 -88.16 127.12
N SER A 299 26.54 -87.75 126.90
CA SER A 299 25.50 -87.66 127.93
C SER A 299 25.21 -89.04 128.54
N THR A 300 25.07 -90.08 127.71
CA THR A 300 24.92 -91.47 128.20
C THR A 300 26.13 -91.92 129.03
N SER A 301 27.35 -91.69 128.57
CA SER A 301 28.56 -91.99 129.36
C SER A 301 28.63 -91.20 130.67
N ASN A 302 28.23 -89.93 130.67
CA ASN A 302 28.18 -89.11 131.89
C ASN A 302 27.11 -89.64 132.88
N ASN A 303 25.97 -90.11 132.39
CA ASN A 303 24.95 -90.76 133.23
C ASN A 303 25.45 -92.09 133.83
N HIS A 304 26.22 -92.89 133.09
CA HIS A 304 26.89 -94.07 133.64
C HIS A 304 27.94 -93.71 134.70
N LEU A 305 28.71 -92.64 134.50
CA LEU A 305 29.64 -92.08 135.50
C LEU A 305 28.89 -91.59 136.75
N GLN A 306 27.74 -90.92 136.59
CA GLN A 306 26.89 -90.47 137.69
C GLN A 306 26.37 -91.66 138.52
N ILE A 307 25.93 -92.73 137.86
CA ILE A 307 25.49 -93.98 138.51
C ILE A 307 26.66 -94.64 139.26
N SER A 308 27.84 -94.71 138.64
CA SER A 308 29.06 -95.26 139.26
C SER A 308 29.49 -94.47 140.49
N TYR A 309 29.52 -93.14 140.40
CA TYR A 309 29.80 -92.23 141.52
C TYR A 309 28.79 -92.42 142.67
N ASN A 310 27.49 -92.50 142.36
CA ASN A 310 26.45 -92.74 143.37
C ASN A 310 26.58 -94.11 144.05
N SER A 311 27.09 -95.14 143.34
CA SER A 311 27.42 -96.43 143.95
C SER A 311 28.63 -96.31 144.89
N LEU A 312 29.72 -95.70 144.42
CA LEU A 312 30.94 -95.51 145.20
C LEU A 312 30.69 -94.68 146.48
N TRP A 313 29.75 -93.73 146.42
CA TRP A 313 29.29 -92.95 147.57
C TRP A 313 28.55 -93.81 148.60
N LYS A 314 27.70 -94.75 148.16
CA LYS A 314 27.08 -95.75 149.06
C LYS A 314 28.11 -96.68 149.67
N ASP A 315 29.11 -97.12 148.90
CA ASP A 315 30.18 -97.99 149.40
C ASP A 315 31.01 -97.26 150.48
N LYS A 316 31.29 -95.96 150.28
CA LYS A 316 31.90 -95.09 151.30
C LYS A 316 31.04 -94.97 152.57
N ASP A 317 29.73 -94.79 152.45
CA ASP A 317 28.81 -94.67 153.60
C ASP A 317 28.68 -95.99 154.38
N GLN A 318 28.65 -97.13 153.67
CA GLN A 318 28.79 -98.46 154.30
C GLN A 318 30.13 -98.61 155.01
N LEU A 319 31.23 -98.13 154.43
CA LEU A 319 32.56 -98.17 155.04
C LEU A 319 32.63 -97.29 156.31
N GLN A 320 32.00 -96.10 156.28
CA GLN A 320 31.84 -95.23 157.45
C GLN A 320 31.01 -95.91 158.55
N THR A 321 29.94 -96.62 158.18
CA THR A 321 29.11 -97.40 159.11
C THR A 321 29.90 -98.55 159.74
N ARG A 322 30.72 -99.27 158.96
CA ARG A 322 31.66 -100.28 159.45
C ARG A 322 32.70 -99.70 160.40
N TYR A 323 33.30 -98.56 160.05
CA TYR A 323 34.26 -97.84 160.90
C TYR A 323 33.63 -97.42 162.24
N ASN A 324 32.42 -96.84 162.23
CA ASN A 324 31.68 -96.44 163.43
C ASN A 324 31.35 -97.66 164.32
N SER A 325 31.07 -98.82 163.72
CA SER A 325 30.84 -100.08 164.44
C SER A 325 32.11 -100.61 165.10
N LEU A 326 33.24 -100.54 164.39
CA LEU A 326 34.55 -100.99 164.85
C LEU A 326 35.12 -100.05 165.95
N TRP A 327 34.82 -98.75 165.87
CA TRP A 327 35.06 -97.76 166.92
C TRP A 327 34.29 -98.10 168.21
N ARG A 328 33.00 -98.46 168.11
CA ARG A 328 32.20 -98.88 169.27
C ARG A 328 32.75 -100.15 169.93
N LEU A 329 33.24 -101.10 169.13
CA LEU A 329 33.89 -102.31 169.64
C LEU A 329 35.19 -101.98 170.40
N LYS A 330 35.99 -101.02 169.91
CA LYS A 330 37.21 -100.52 170.57
C LYS A 330 36.91 -99.90 171.94
N GLU A 331 35.90 -99.03 172.06
CA GLU A 331 35.52 -98.44 173.36
C GLU A 331 34.99 -99.50 174.34
N TRP A 332 34.23 -100.49 173.87
CA TRP A 332 33.78 -101.61 174.69
C TRP A 332 34.96 -102.43 175.24
N LEU A 333 35.97 -102.71 174.41
CA LEU A 333 37.21 -103.37 174.83
C LEU A 333 38.02 -102.52 175.83
N GLN A 334 38.14 -101.21 175.62
CA GLN A 334 38.78 -100.28 176.57
C GLN A 334 38.05 -100.28 177.93
N THR A 335 36.72 -100.26 177.91
CA THR A 335 35.88 -100.30 179.12
C THR A 335 36.11 -101.58 179.91
N ASN A 336 36.08 -102.75 179.24
CA ASN A 336 36.40 -104.04 179.86
C ASN A 336 37.82 -104.10 180.43
N ASN A 337 38.81 -103.56 179.71
CA ASN A 337 40.20 -103.56 180.17
C ASN A 337 40.39 -102.66 181.42
N SER A 338 39.65 -101.56 181.51
CA SER A 338 39.61 -100.68 182.69
C SER A 338 38.96 -101.36 183.91
N ILE A 339 37.89 -102.14 183.70
CA ILE A 339 37.27 -102.97 184.74
C ILE A 339 38.27 -104.05 185.23
N LEU A 340 38.98 -104.70 184.32
CA LEU A 340 40.05 -105.65 184.64
C LEU A 340 41.20 -105.02 185.44
N ALA A 341 41.66 -103.83 185.05
CA ALA A 341 42.67 -103.07 185.80
C ALA A 341 42.17 -102.72 187.21
N THR A 342 40.93 -102.27 187.35
CA THR A 342 40.32 -101.95 188.66
C THR A 342 40.19 -103.20 189.55
N SER A 343 39.81 -104.34 188.98
CA SER A 343 39.74 -105.63 189.69
C SER A 343 41.13 -106.12 190.14
N LYS A 344 42.15 -105.97 189.29
CA LYS A 344 43.55 -106.24 189.63
C LYS A 344 44.02 -105.37 190.79
N ASP A 345 43.69 -104.08 190.80
CA ASP A 345 44.07 -103.13 191.85
C ASP A 345 43.37 -103.43 193.20
N GLN A 346 42.11 -103.87 193.16
CA GLN A 346 41.39 -104.38 194.35
C GLN A 346 41.97 -105.69 194.89
N LEU A 347 42.46 -106.58 194.01
CA LEU A 347 43.17 -107.80 194.41
C LEU A 347 44.54 -107.47 195.02
N GLN A 348 45.30 -106.53 194.44
CA GLN A 348 46.57 -106.06 194.99
C GLN A 348 46.39 -105.50 196.40
N LYS A 349 45.40 -104.61 196.62
CA LYS A 349 45.06 -104.08 197.94
C LYS A 349 44.62 -105.13 198.97
N LYS A 350 44.15 -106.32 198.54
CA LYS A 350 43.92 -107.48 199.42
C LYS A 350 45.22 -108.22 199.75
N VAL A 351 46.12 -108.39 198.78
CA VAL A 351 47.47 -108.97 198.99
C VAL A 351 48.28 -108.10 199.95
N ASP A 352 48.29 -106.78 199.78
CA ASP A 352 49.06 -105.87 200.62
C ASP A 352 48.55 -105.88 202.08
N LYS A 353 47.23 -105.96 202.28
CA LYS A 353 46.61 -106.16 203.62
C LYS A 353 47.00 -107.47 204.29
N LEU A 354 47.36 -108.51 203.53
CA LEU A 354 47.88 -109.78 204.06
C LEU A 354 49.40 -109.71 204.30
N ALA A 355 50.15 -109.04 203.42
CA ALA A 355 51.59 -108.83 203.57
C ALA A 355 51.94 -108.03 204.84
N VAL A 356 51.14 -107.00 205.18
CA VAL A 356 51.29 -106.25 206.45
C VAL A 356 51.03 -107.13 207.68
N LYS A 357 50.05 -108.04 207.62
CA LYS A 357 49.79 -109.03 208.69
C LYS A 357 50.91 -110.06 208.89
N LEU A 358 51.77 -110.26 207.89
CA LEU A 358 52.88 -111.22 207.94
C LEU A 358 54.22 -110.55 208.30
N ARG A 359 54.49 -109.34 207.80
CA ARG A 359 55.77 -108.65 208.05
C ARG A 359 55.89 -108.04 209.46
N GLY A 360 54.78 -107.90 210.19
CA GLY A 360 54.75 -107.56 211.61
C GLY A 360 54.96 -108.75 212.56
N LYS A 361 55.64 -109.82 212.12
CA LYS A 361 55.78 -111.07 212.90
C LYS A 361 57.18 -111.69 212.94
N ASP A 362 58.17 -111.04 212.32
CA ASP A 362 59.59 -111.48 212.33
C ASP A 362 60.57 -110.32 212.62
N PHE A 363 60.06 -109.27 213.28
CA PHE A 363 60.81 -108.60 214.35
C PHE A 363 60.54 -109.46 215.61
N SER A 364 61.53 -109.95 216.36
CA SER A 364 62.55 -109.21 217.12
C SER A 364 61.92 -108.27 218.17
N LEU A 365 62.15 -108.42 219.49
CA LEU A 365 62.68 -109.55 220.26
C LEU A 365 64.10 -110.05 219.95
N HIS A 366 65.04 -109.16 219.59
CA HIS A 366 66.46 -109.55 219.45
C HIS A 366 67.52 -108.53 219.87
N ILE A 367 67.17 -107.49 220.64
CA ILE A 367 68.11 -106.75 221.48
C ILE A 367 67.51 -106.60 222.88
N TYR A 368 68.19 -107.17 223.86
CA TYR A 368 68.58 -106.42 225.06
C TYR A 368 70.06 -106.04 224.85
N LEU A 369 70.53 -104.97 225.51
CA LEU A 369 71.84 -104.32 225.31
C LEU A 369 71.88 -103.40 224.06
N VAL A 370 71.66 -102.09 224.17
CA VAL A 370 71.76 -101.26 225.39
C VAL A 370 70.71 -100.12 225.44
N HIS A 371 69.96 -100.12 226.54
CA HIS A 371 69.12 -99.03 227.10
C HIS A 371 67.92 -98.49 226.29
N ASP A 372 67.00 -97.92 227.08
CA ASP A 372 65.97 -96.92 226.79
C ASP A 372 64.93 -97.19 225.68
N HIS A 373 63.63 -96.91 225.88
CA HIS A 373 62.86 -96.55 227.08
C HIS A 373 61.49 -97.23 226.86
N ASN A 374 60.96 -98.07 227.76
CA ASN A 374 60.24 -97.69 228.98
C ASN A 374 58.92 -96.95 228.70
N LEU A 375 57.85 -97.32 229.42
CA LEU A 375 56.61 -96.54 229.66
C LEU A 375 55.93 -95.83 228.46
N HIS A 376 54.80 -96.39 227.97
CA HIS A 376 53.42 -95.92 228.26
C HIS A 376 52.42 -96.96 227.71
N SER A 377 51.42 -97.44 228.47
CA SER A 377 50.17 -96.78 228.90
C SER A 377 49.21 -96.54 227.72
N SER A 378 48.05 -97.20 227.68
CA SER A 378 46.77 -96.84 228.35
C SER A 378 45.92 -95.89 227.52
#